data_AF-A0A9E4C1D6-F1
#
_entry.id   AF-A0A9E4C1D6-F1
#
_cell.length_a   1.000
_cell.length_b   1.000
_cell.length_c   1.000
_cell.angle_alpha   90.00
_cell.angle_beta   90.00
_cell.angle_gamma   90.00
#
_symmetry.space_group_name_H-M   'P 1'
#
loop_
_entity.id
_entity.type
_entity.pdbx_description
1 polymer ?
#
loop_
_entity_poly.entity_id
_entity_poly.type
_entity_poly.pdbx_seq_one_letter_code
_entity_poly.pdbx_strand_id
1 'polypeptide(L)'
;MTGSSDQVIAPDGDGVGRYSWYENETEPDRRYYKRMSHGSSHRKRMVEGPQLCHRMRPIQPDVIRGTDFIAVTTTYQYEYAAPGRKTGSRWTQRIVFPRGERFFVLMDKIDSVNDSPEMFLRSDMPGCIRHEKGDTFSEIYLSYLSGPNEVRIPSSEFFTPFPPDLKFGYRRDLNRTPAHFIRAYHLRDKQTGEEGPWLAGLTLESSVVYEAWCSQRPGDIVVMIEEIHGKPVKAGDSFSAAHIVGYFDAIEEMHGVYDQYKGHTALTADASGWQLVR
;
A
#
# COMPACT_ATOMS: atom_id res chain seq x y z
N MET A 1 30.40 -1.32 7.07
CA MET A 1 30.07 0.03 6.55
C MET A 1 30.57 0.13 5.12
N THR A 2 29.87 0.93 4.30
CA THR A 2 30.02 1.16 2.83
C THR A 2 29.43 0.09 1.89
N GLY A 3 28.12 -0.14 1.98
CA GLY A 3 27.34 -0.67 0.84
C GLY A 3 26.94 0.51 -0.04
N SER A 4 27.74 0.81 -1.06
CA SER A 4 27.60 2.03 -1.86
C SER A 4 26.34 1.99 -2.73
N SER A 5 25.70 3.15 -2.80
CA SER A 5 24.59 3.56 -3.66
C SER A 5 24.78 3.30 -5.15
N ASP A 6 25.94 2.84 -5.59
CA ASP A 6 26.37 2.90 -6.99
C ASP A 6 25.97 1.67 -7.82
N GLN A 7 25.34 0.67 -7.20
CA GLN A 7 24.66 -0.42 -7.94
C GLN A 7 23.16 -0.14 -8.15
N VAL A 8 22.65 0.94 -7.56
CA VAL A 8 21.30 1.44 -7.83
C VAL A 8 21.35 2.48 -8.96
N ILE A 9 22.49 3.12 -9.19
CA ILE A 9 22.74 4.09 -10.26
C ILE A 9 23.88 3.53 -11.13
N ALA A 10 23.54 2.82 -12.20
CA ALA A 10 24.54 2.45 -13.20
C ALA A 10 25.08 3.74 -13.87
N PRO A 11 26.41 3.94 -13.99
CA PRO A 11 27.02 5.16 -14.56
C PRO A 11 26.67 5.45 -16.02
N ASP A 12 26.07 4.48 -16.72
CA ASP A 12 25.67 4.54 -18.13
C ASP A 12 24.24 5.10 -18.35
N GLY A 13 23.49 5.35 -17.27
CA GLY A 13 22.09 5.78 -17.38
C GLY A 13 21.07 4.65 -17.54
N ASP A 14 21.49 3.38 -17.45
CA ASP A 14 20.60 2.19 -17.52
C ASP A 14 20.16 1.66 -16.13
N GLY A 15 20.46 2.41 -15.07
CA GLY A 15 20.27 2.03 -13.68
C GLY A 15 18.86 2.26 -13.14
N VAL A 16 17.86 1.53 -13.64
CA VAL A 16 16.52 1.45 -13.03
C VAL A 16 15.98 0.03 -13.15
N GLY A 17 16.38 -0.83 -12.21
CA GLY A 17 15.71 -2.10 -11.86
C GLY A 17 15.14 -2.92 -13.02
N ARG A 18 15.99 -3.76 -13.65
CA ARG A 18 15.51 -5.02 -14.23
C ARG A 18 14.56 -5.68 -13.22
N TYR A 19 13.43 -6.20 -13.72
CA TYR A 19 12.48 -7.08 -13.03
C TYR A 19 13.01 -7.59 -11.69
N SER A 20 12.46 -7.11 -10.57
CA SER A 20 12.80 -7.66 -9.27
C SER A 20 12.22 -9.07 -9.21
N TRP A 21 13.03 -10.05 -9.62
CA TRP A 21 12.64 -11.42 -9.84
C TRP A 21 13.71 -12.36 -9.33
N TYR A 22 13.31 -13.30 -8.48
CA TYR A 22 14.24 -14.16 -7.77
C TYR A 22 15.07 -15.06 -8.68
N GLU A 23 14.56 -15.47 -9.86
CA GLU A 23 15.34 -16.28 -10.80
C GLU A 23 16.43 -15.49 -11.54
N ASN A 24 16.40 -14.16 -11.49
CA ASN A 24 17.47 -13.33 -12.05
C ASN A 24 18.68 -13.25 -11.12
N GLU A 25 18.57 -13.74 -9.87
CA GLU A 25 19.64 -13.68 -8.87
C GLU A 25 20.41 -15.00 -8.82
N THR A 26 21.74 -14.91 -8.94
CA THR A 26 22.66 -16.06 -8.81
C THR A 26 23.06 -16.32 -7.37
N GLU A 27 23.15 -15.27 -6.55
CA GLU A 27 23.51 -15.35 -5.14
C GLU A 27 22.34 -15.92 -4.32
N PRO A 28 22.52 -17.02 -3.56
CA PRO A 28 21.43 -17.69 -2.84
C PRO A 28 20.65 -16.76 -1.90
N ASP A 29 21.35 -15.91 -1.13
CA ASP A 29 20.71 -15.01 -0.17
C ASP A 29 19.90 -13.91 -0.85
N ARG A 30 20.41 -13.38 -1.98
CA ARG A 30 19.69 -12.38 -2.78
C ARG A 30 18.46 -13.01 -3.43
N ARG A 31 18.59 -14.22 -3.97
CA ARG A 31 17.48 -14.99 -4.52
C ARG A 31 16.41 -15.25 -3.47
N TYR A 32 16.80 -15.69 -2.28
CA TYR A 32 15.90 -15.88 -1.16
C TYR A 32 15.19 -14.57 -0.79
N TYR A 33 15.93 -13.48 -0.58
CA TYR A 33 15.36 -12.17 -0.25
C TYR A 33 14.36 -11.68 -1.30
N LYS A 34 14.70 -11.79 -2.60
CA LYS A 34 13.81 -11.39 -3.69
C LYS A 34 12.53 -12.22 -3.71
N ARG A 35 12.62 -13.53 -3.55
CA ARG A 35 11.44 -14.41 -3.47
C ARG A 35 10.58 -14.03 -2.26
N MET A 36 11.23 -13.84 -1.11
CA MET A 36 10.57 -13.42 0.12
C MET A 36 9.99 -12.03 0.09
N SER A 37 10.37 -11.17 -0.87
CA SER A 37 9.90 -9.78 -1.02
C SER A 37 8.87 -9.59 -2.14
N HIS A 38 8.94 -10.38 -3.21
CA HIS A 38 8.14 -10.18 -4.42
C HIS A 38 7.35 -11.40 -4.86
N GLY A 39 7.53 -12.54 -4.18
CA GLY A 39 6.88 -13.79 -4.52
C GLY A 39 7.55 -14.51 -5.69
N SER A 40 6.87 -15.55 -6.13
CA SER A 40 7.28 -16.47 -7.20
C SER A 40 6.24 -16.66 -8.30
N SER A 41 5.05 -16.06 -8.20
CA SER A 41 4.02 -16.19 -9.23
C SER A 41 4.18 -15.20 -10.39
N HIS A 42 4.59 -13.96 -10.13
CA HIS A 42 4.61 -12.90 -11.16
C HIS A 42 5.80 -11.96 -11.05
N ARG A 43 6.38 -11.61 -12.20
CA ARG A 43 7.47 -10.65 -12.30
C ARG A 43 6.95 -9.23 -12.08
N LYS A 44 7.41 -8.56 -11.03
CA LYS A 44 7.06 -7.16 -10.75
C LYS A 44 7.92 -6.22 -11.61
N ARG A 45 7.26 -5.28 -12.30
CA ARG A 45 7.88 -4.35 -13.27
C ARG A 45 7.85 -2.93 -12.72
N MET A 46 9.01 -2.30 -12.64
CA MET A 46 9.09 -0.87 -12.30
C MET A 46 8.90 -0.06 -13.59
N VAL A 47 8.06 0.97 -13.55
CA VAL A 47 7.93 1.93 -14.66
C VAL A 47 8.81 3.14 -14.36
N GLU A 48 8.64 3.71 -13.19
CA GLU A 48 9.34 4.89 -12.68
C GLU A 48 9.69 4.72 -11.20
N GLY A 49 10.63 5.52 -10.72
CA GLY A 49 11.01 5.59 -9.34
C GLY A 49 11.58 6.95 -8.96
N PRO A 50 11.99 7.14 -7.70
CA PRO A 50 12.21 6.10 -6.71
C PRO A 50 10.98 5.50 -6.03
N GLN A 51 11.19 4.38 -5.32
CA GLN A 51 10.25 3.91 -4.32
C GLN A 51 10.16 4.95 -3.20
N LEU A 52 9.00 5.59 -3.08
CA LEU A 52 8.86 6.80 -2.28
C LEU A 52 9.14 6.58 -0.78
N CYS A 53 8.71 5.44 -0.21
CA CYS A 53 8.74 5.21 1.25
C CYS A 53 10.11 5.38 1.93
N HIS A 54 11.23 5.13 1.25
CA HIS A 54 12.57 5.22 1.85
C HIS A 54 13.58 6.02 1.02
N ARG A 55 13.16 6.59 -0.11
CA ARG A 55 14.05 7.29 -1.05
C ARG A 55 13.52 8.62 -1.55
N MET A 56 12.26 8.94 -1.27
CA MET A 56 11.71 10.25 -1.59
C MET A 56 12.53 11.31 -0.85
N ARG A 57 12.96 12.34 -1.58
CA ARG A 57 13.63 13.50 -0.98
C ARG A 57 12.62 14.29 -0.13
N PRO A 58 13.08 15.08 0.85
CA PRO A 58 12.20 15.99 1.59
C PRO A 58 11.41 16.90 0.63
N ILE A 59 10.12 17.06 0.92
CA ILE A 59 9.19 17.88 0.16
C ILE A 59 8.40 18.76 1.11
N GLN A 60 8.12 19.99 0.69
CA GLN A 60 7.27 20.92 1.43
C GLN A 60 5.80 20.63 1.08
N PRO A 61 4.96 20.23 2.04
CA PRO A 61 3.54 20.02 1.77
C PRO A 61 2.78 21.35 1.72
N ASP A 62 1.70 21.35 0.95
CA ASP A 62 0.66 22.36 1.00
C ASP A 62 -0.34 21.99 2.11
N VAL A 63 -0.60 22.93 3.02
CA VAL A 63 -1.48 22.69 4.18
C VAL A 63 -2.65 23.65 4.14
N ILE A 64 -3.87 23.09 4.20
CA ILE A 64 -5.12 23.83 4.33
C ILE A 64 -5.70 23.55 5.72
N ARG A 65 -6.09 24.62 6.41
CA ARG A 65 -6.79 24.54 7.70
C ARG A 65 -8.23 24.98 7.48
N GLY A 66 -9.16 24.03 7.49
CA GLY A 66 -10.59 24.31 7.47
C GLY A 66 -11.12 24.57 8.89
N THR A 67 -12.43 24.75 9.01
CA THR A 67 -13.10 24.96 10.31
C THR A 67 -13.05 23.70 11.19
N ASP A 68 -13.18 22.54 10.57
CA ASP A 68 -13.33 21.23 11.21
C ASP A 68 -12.43 20.16 10.58
N PHE A 69 -11.39 20.56 9.84
CA PHE A 69 -10.40 19.64 9.28
C PHE A 69 -9.06 20.30 8.99
N ILE A 70 -8.03 19.46 8.81
CA ILE A 70 -6.76 19.85 8.19
C ILE A 70 -6.55 18.99 6.95
N ALA A 71 -6.22 19.60 5.82
CA ALA A 71 -5.79 18.89 4.63
C ALA A 71 -4.30 19.12 4.35
N VAL A 72 -3.60 18.06 3.98
CA VAL A 72 -2.19 18.08 3.62
C VAL A 72 -2.07 17.50 2.22
N THR A 73 -1.55 18.29 1.28
CA THR A 73 -1.25 17.82 -0.08
C THR A 73 0.26 17.78 -0.28
N THR A 74 0.70 16.64 -0.78
CA THR A 74 2.10 16.33 -1.01
C THR A 74 2.23 15.89 -2.46
N THR A 75 3.18 16.47 -3.20
CA THR A 75 3.44 16.07 -4.60
C THR A 75 4.90 15.70 -4.79
N TYR A 76 5.14 14.73 -5.67
CA TYR A 76 6.48 14.30 -6.02
C TYR A 76 6.54 13.91 -7.49
N GLN A 77 7.62 14.31 -8.16
CA GLN A 77 7.87 13.94 -9.55
C GLN A 77 8.92 12.84 -9.60
N TYR A 78 8.60 11.73 -10.25
CA TYR A 78 9.54 10.61 -10.37
C TYR A 78 10.77 11.00 -11.19
N GLU A 79 11.94 10.65 -10.66
CA GLU A 79 13.24 11.15 -11.10
C GLU A 79 13.93 10.22 -12.10
N TYR A 80 13.58 8.93 -12.12
CA TYR A 80 14.18 7.93 -13.00
C TYR A 80 13.16 6.91 -13.50
N ALA A 81 13.41 6.30 -14.64
CA ALA A 81 12.48 5.41 -15.33
C ALA A 81 13.17 4.15 -15.88
N ALA A 82 12.42 3.06 -15.98
CA ALA A 82 12.91 1.83 -16.59
C ALA A 82 13.33 2.03 -18.07
N PRO A 83 14.21 1.19 -18.62
CA PRO A 83 14.63 1.30 -20.03
C PRO A 83 13.44 1.37 -21.00
N GLY A 84 13.47 2.35 -21.91
CA GLY A 84 12.39 2.62 -22.85
C GLY A 84 11.19 3.37 -22.26
N ARG A 85 11.27 3.85 -21.03
CA ARG A 85 10.26 4.70 -20.36
C ARG A 85 10.76 6.12 -20.17
N LYS A 86 9.84 7.04 -19.90
CA LYS A 86 10.09 8.45 -19.60
C LYS A 86 10.03 8.69 -18.11
N THR A 87 10.83 9.63 -17.62
CA THR A 87 10.69 10.17 -16.26
C THR A 87 9.66 11.30 -16.24
N GLY A 88 9.18 11.65 -15.06
CA GLY A 88 8.39 12.86 -14.86
C GLY A 88 6.92 12.64 -14.55
N SER A 89 6.45 11.40 -14.39
CA SER A 89 5.12 11.15 -13.82
C SER A 89 5.04 11.79 -12.43
N ARG A 90 3.86 12.27 -12.07
CA ARG A 90 3.62 12.94 -10.78
C ARG A 90 2.78 12.07 -9.88
N TRP A 91 3.29 11.82 -8.68
CA TRP A 91 2.51 11.31 -7.57
C TRP A 91 1.96 12.48 -6.76
N THR A 92 0.67 12.42 -6.43
CA THR A 92 -0.01 13.35 -5.54
C THR A 92 -0.65 12.56 -4.42
N GLN A 93 -0.31 12.90 -3.18
CA GLN A 93 -0.99 12.41 -2.00
C GLN A 93 -1.78 13.55 -1.37
N ARG A 94 -3.05 13.30 -1.05
CA ARG A 94 -3.87 14.21 -0.27
C ARG A 94 -4.40 13.48 0.95
N ILE A 95 -4.15 14.05 2.12
CA ILE A 95 -4.66 13.57 3.40
C ILE A 95 -5.61 14.62 3.97
N VAL A 96 -6.76 14.20 4.47
CA VAL A 96 -7.65 15.03 5.27
C VAL A 96 -7.78 14.39 6.65
N PHE A 97 -7.57 15.19 7.69
CA PHE A 97 -7.79 14.86 9.09
C PHE A 97 -9.07 15.58 9.56
N PRO A 98 -10.23 14.90 9.57
CA PRO A 98 -11.47 15.48 10.07
C PRO A 98 -11.41 15.60 11.60
N ARG A 99 -12.04 16.64 12.16
CA ARG A 99 -12.13 16.85 13.60
C ARG A 99 -13.02 15.78 14.23
N GLY A 100 -12.52 15.18 15.30
CA GLY A 100 -13.30 14.22 16.11
C GLY A 100 -13.26 12.78 15.59
N GLU A 101 -12.68 12.55 14.42
CA GLU A 101 -12.52 11.22 13.86
C GLU A 101 -11.20 10.57 14.32
N ARG A 102 -11.23 9.24 14.51
CA ARG A 102 -10.05 8.41 14.80
C ARG A 102 -9.37 7.89 13.53
N PHE A 103 -9.79 8.40 12.38
CA PHE A 103 -9.25 8.07 11.07
C PHE A 103 -8.97 9.33 10.24
N PHE A 104 -8.13 9.19 9.23
CA PHE A 104 -7.96 10.18 8.18
C PHE A 104 -8.37 9.60 6.82
N VAL A 105 -8.72 10.49 5.90
CA VAL A 105 -9.02 10.16 4.51
C VAL A 105 -7.77 10.43 3.68
N LEU A 106 -7.36 9.45 2.88
CA LEU A 106 -6.19 9.51 2.03
C LEU A 106 -6.60 9.34 0.57
N MET A 107 -5.94 10.05 -0.33
CA MET A 107 -5.93 9.73 -1.75
C MET A 107 -4.50 9.74 -2.26
N ASP A 108 -4.17 8.72 -3.06
CA ASP A 108 -2.99 8.72 -3.90
C ASP A 108 -3.42 8.78 -5.37
N LYS A 109 -2.79 9.68 -6.14
CA LYS A 109 -3.01 9.87 -7.57
C LYS A 109 -1.70 9.82 -8.33
N ILE A 110 -1.71 9.19 -9.50
CA ILE A 110 -0.65 9.23 -10.48
C ILE A 110 -1.13 9.98 -11.72
N ASP A 111 -0.40 11.01 -12.13
CA ASP A 111 -0.46 11.58 -13.46
C ASP A 111 0.71 10.99 -14.27
N SER A 112 0.44 10.19 -15.31
CA SER A 112 1.48 9.42 -15.99
C SER A 112 2.00 10.07 -17.27
N VAL A 113 3.31 9.97 -17.52
CA VAL A 113 3.93 10.35 -18.81
C VAL A 113 4.24 9.13 -19.70
N ASN A 114 3.84 7.93 -19.28
CA ASN A 114 4.15 6.67 -19.95
C ASN A 114 2.90 5.92 -20.39
N ASP A 115 2.97 5.32 -21.57
CA ASP A 115 2.01 4.28 -21.95
C ASP A 115 2.34 2.98 -21.21
N SER A 116 1.36 2.32 -20.59
CA SER A 116 1.53 0.96 -20.08
C SER A 116 0.29 0.13 -20.39
N PRO A 117 0.44 -1.13 -20.85
CA PRO A 117 -0.70 -2.04 -20.97
C PRO A 117 -1.31 -2.38 -19.61
N GLU A 118 -0.54 -2.21 -18.54
CA GLU A 118 -0.97 -2.46 -17.16
C GLU A 118 -0.12 -1.59 -16.22
N MET A 119 -0.73 -0.60 -15.57
CA MET A 119 -0.03 0.29 -14.61
C MET A 119 -0.57 0.07 -13.20
N PHE A 120 0.33 0.13 -12.23
CA PHE A 120 0.00 0.00 -10.82
C PHE A 120 0.68 1.07 -9.99
N LEU A 121 0.01 1.50 -8.92
CA LEU A 121 0.69 2.09 -7.77
C LEU A 121 0.65 1.07 -6.63
N ARG A 122 1.77 0.90 -5.93
CA ARG A 122 1.85 0.02 -4.78
C ARG A 122 1.72 0.84 -3.51
N SER A 123 0.78 0.46 -2.65
CA SER A 123 0.53 1.11 -1.37
C SER A 123 0.64 0.12 -0.20
N ASP A 124 1.10 0.63 0.94
CA ASP A 124 1.22 -0.08 2.21
C ASP A 124 0.30 0.61 3.22
N MET A 125 -0.89 0.05 3.40
CA MET A 125 -1.91 0.59 4.29
C MET A 125 -2.56 -0.60 5.02
N PRO A 126 -2.80 -0.52 6.34
CA PRO A 126 -2.52 0.62 7.23
C PRO A 126 -1.06 0.81 7.62
N GLY A 127 -0.14 -0.01 7.10
CA GLY A 127 1.29 0.02 7.42
C GLY A 127 1.82 -1.37 7.76
N CYS A 128 3.15 -1.45 7.94
CA CYS A 128 3.81 -2.67 8.39
C CYS A 128 3.66 -2.89 9.91
N ILE A 129 3.61 -4.15 10.32
CA ILE A 129 3.58 -4.55 11.74
C ILE A 129 4.95 -5.10 12.11
N ARG A 130 5.65 -4.45 13.05
CA ARG A 130 6.86 -5.02 13.67
C ARG A 130 6.46 -5.76 14.93
N HIS A 131 6.91 -7.00 15.08
CA HIS A 131 6.55 -7.87 16.21
C HIS A 131 7.69 -8.83 16.54
N GLU A 132 7.65 -9.48 17.69
CA GLU A 132 8.40 -10.68 18.03
C GLU A 132 7.39 -11.72 18.52
N LYS A 133 7.08 -12.72 17.69
CA LYS A 133 6.07 -13.74 17.99
C LYS A 133 4.69 -13.19 18.40
N GLY A 134 4.29 -12.05 17.82
CA GLY A 134 2.94 -11.49 17.99
C GLY A 134 2.74 -10.77 19.32
N ASP A 135 3.81 -10.18 19.84
CA ASP A 135 3.79 -9.33 21.04
C ASP A 135 3.09 -7.97 20.83
N THR A 136 3.02 -7.47 19.59
CA THR A 136 2.41 -6.17 19.25
C THR A 136 1.05 -6.28 18.53
N PHE A 137 0.64 -7.49 18.16
CA PHE A 137 -0.67 -7.74 17.56
C PHE A 137 -1.14 -9.17 17.83
N SER A 138 -2.45 -9.35 17.94
CA SER A 138 -3.07 -10.64 18.24
C SER A 138 -3.59 -11.36 16.99
N GLU A 139 -4.21 -10.60 16.09
CA GLU A 139 -4.85 -11.12 14.90
C GLU A 139 -4.88 -10.09 13.75
N ILE A 140 -5.04 -10.60 12.53
CA ILE A 140 -5.19 -9.82 11.31
C ILE A 140 -6.54 -10.14 10.67
N TYR A 141 -7.22 -9.10 10.20
CA TYR A 141 -8.46 -9.19 9.46
C TYR A 141 -8.26 -8.72 8.02
N LEU A 142 -8.64 -9.57 7.06
CA LEU A 142 -8.57 -9.30 5.62
C LEU A 142 -9.95 -9.59 5.02
N SER A 143 -10.72 -8.55 4.70
CA SER A 143 -12.10 -8.72 4.23
C SER A 143 -12.17 -9.49 2.90
N TYR A 144 -11.12 -9.43 2.08
CA TYR A 144 -11.05 -10.15 0.80
C TYR A 144 -10.79 -11.66 0.93
N LEU A 145 -10.43 -12.14 2.12
CA LEU A 145 -10.37 -13.58 2.45
C LEU A 145 -11.60 -14.04 3.23
N SER A 146 -12.39 -13.10 3.75
CA SER A 146 -13.54 -13.38 4.58
C SER A 146 -14.71 -13.84 3.72
N GLY A 147 -14.97 -15.15 3.77
CA GLY A 147 -16.27 -15.70 3.37
C GLY A 147 -17.37 -15.31 4.38
N PRO A 148 -18.52 -16.01 4.40
CA PRO A 148 -19.64 -15.67 5.29
C PRO A 148 -19.33 -15.73 6.81
N ASN A 149 -18.14 -16.20 7.20
CA ASN A 149 -17.76 -16.45 8.60
C ASN A 149 -16.66 -15.52 9.13
N GLU A 150 -16.30 -14.42 8.43
CA GLU A 150 -15.28 -13.44 8.85
C GLU A 150 -13.99 -14.05 9.41
N VAL A 151 -13.01 -14.32 8.54
CA VAL A 151 -11.79 -15.02 8.95
C VAL A 151 -10.84 -14.05 9.66
N ARG A 152 -10.58 -14.32 10.94
CA ARG A 152 -9.49 -13.69 11.69
C ARG A 152 -8.27 -14.59 11.69
N ILE A 153 -7.13 -14.03 11.28
CA ILE A 153 -5.87 -14.75 11.12
C ILE A 153 -5.04 -14.55 12.40
N PRO A 154 -4.76 -15.59 13.19
CA PRO A 154 -4.00 -15.44 14.43
C PRO A 154 -2.54 -15.07 14.13
N SER A 155 -1.91 -14.31 15.05
CA SER A 155 -0.51 -13.88 14.90
C SER A 155 0.49 -15.03 14.75
N SER A 156 0.15 -16.23 15.22
CA SER A 156 0.94 -17.46 15.04
C SER A 156 1.19 -17.83 13.59
N GLU A 157 0.33 -17.42 12.66
CA GLU A 157 0.53 -17.65 11.22
C GLU A 157 1.74 -16.91 10.64
N PHE A 158 2.24 -15.90 11.38
CA PHE A 158 3.31 -14.99 10.98
C PHE A 158 4.61 -15.20 11.76
N PHE A 159 4.76 -16.31 12.50
CA PHE A 159 6.01 -16.57 13.24
C PHE A 159 7.17 -17.00 12.35
N THR A 160 6.87 -17.46 11.13
CA THR A 160 7.87 -17.88 10.16
C THR A 160 7.67 -17.11 8.87
N PRO A 161 8.74 -16.56 8.26
CA PRO A 161 8.62 -15.87 6.99
C PRO A 161 8.00 -16.73 5.88
N PHE A 162 7.17 -16.13 5.05
CA PHE A 162 6.66 -16.74 3.82
C PHE A 162 6.49 -15.70 2.69
N PRO A 163 6.57 -16.11 1.41
CA PRO A 163 6.45 -15.16 0.30
C PRO A 163 5.00 -14.69 0.09
N PRO A 164 4.79 -13.52 -0.57
CA PRO A 164 3.48 -12.90 -0.82
C PRO A 164 2.38 -13.82 -1.35
N ASP A 165 2.77 -14.71 -2.24
CA ASP A 165 1.91 -15.58 -3.04
C ASP A 165 1.58 -16.92 -2.36
N LEU A 166 2.02 -17.15 -1.12
CA LEU A 166 1.83 -18.45 -0.46
C LEU A 166 0.50 -18.60 0.29
N LYS A 167 0.09 -17.61 1.09
CA LYS A 167 -1.02 -17.79 2.06
C LYS A 167 -2.17 -16.81 1.86
N PHE A 168 -1.91 -15.51 1.99
CA PHE A 168 -2.95 -14.49 2.20
C PHE A 168 -3.03 -13.48 1.06
N GLY A 169 -3.14 -13.98 -0.17
CA GLY A 169 -3.18 -13.20 -1.39
C GLY A 169 -4.60 -13.00 -1.95
N TYR A 170 -4.83 -11.85 -2.57
CA TYR A 170 -5.98 -11.55 -3.42
C TYR A 170 -5.49 -11.13 -4.80
N ARG A 171 -6.16 -11.61 -5.85
CA ARG A 171 -5.95 -11.13 -7.22
C ARG A 171 -7.27 -10.95 -7.94
N ARG A 172 -7.49 -9.79 -8.54
CA ARG A 172 -8.73 -9.43 -9.25
C ARG A 172 -9.02 -10.33 -10.45
N ASP A 173 -8.00 -10.89 -11.09
CA ASP A 173 -8.14 -11.81 -12.23
C ASP A 173 -8.39 -13.27 -11.82
N LEU A 174 -8.17 -13.62 -10.55
CA LEU A 174 -8.38 -14.98 -10.01
C LEU A 174 -9.55 -15.05 -9.02
N ASN A 175 -9.97 -13.92 -8.46
CA ASN A 175 -10.95 -13.84 -7.39
C ASN A 175 -12.06 -12.85 -7.73
N ARG A 176 -13.27 -13.11 -7.19
CA ARG A 176 -14.35 -12.13 -7.23
C ARG A 176 -13.94 -10.87 -6.47
N THR A 177 -14.26 -9.70 -7.02
CA THR A 177 -14.10 -8.43 -6.30
C THR A 177 -14.95 -8.43 -5.02
N PRO A 178 -14.35 -8.22 -3.84
CA PRO A 178 -15.08 -8.24 -2.58
C PRO A 178 -15.92 -6.97 -2.41
N ALA A 179 -17.00 -7.07 -1.61
CA ALA A 179 -17.86 -5.92 -1.32
C ALA A 179 -17.14 -4.84 -0.50
N HIS A 180 -16.24 -5.25 0.39
CA HIS A 180 -15.39 -4.40 1.21
C HIS A 180 -13.92 -4.78 0.99
N PHE A 181 -13.02 -3.80 0.97
CA PHE A 181 -11.58 -4.03 0.90
C PHE A 181 -10.90 -3.41 2.13
N ILE A 182 -10.82 -4.20 3.20
CA ILE A 182 -10.35 -3.81 4.54
C ILE A 182 -9.17 -4.71 4.90
N ARG A 183 -8.08 -4.08 5.33
CA ARG A 183 -6.89 -4.73 5.89
C ARG A 183 -6.65 -4.14 7.27
N ALA A 184 -6.69 -4.97 8.29
CA ALA A 184 -6.59 -4.49 9.67
C ALA A 184 -5.84 -5.48 10.55
N TYR A 185 -5.28 -4.98 11.65
CA TYR A 185 -4.70 -5.82 12.70
C TYR A 185 -5.08 -5.28 14.06
N HIS A 186 -5.30 -6.21 14.98
CA HIS A 186 -5.73 -5.92 16.34
C HIS A 186 -4.49 -5.68 17.19
N LEU A 187 -4.36 -4.46 17.73
CA LEU A 187 -3.18 -4.07 18.49
C LEU A 187 -3.11 -4.85 19.79
N ARG A 188 -1.90 -5.17 20.21
CA ARG A 188 -1.63 -5.74 21.52
C ARG A 188 -0.57 -4.92 22.22
N ASP A 189 -0.79 -4.62 23.48
CA ASP A 189 0.23 -4.00 24.31
C ASP A 189 1.34 -5.00 24.63
N LYS A 190 2.59 -4.65 24.29
CA LYS A 190 3.74 -5.55 24.42
C LYS A 190 4.09 -5.87 25.87
N GLN A 191 3.73 -5.01 26.84
CA GLN A 191 4.14 -5.17 28.24
C GLN A 191 3.12 -6.00 29.03
N THR A 192 1.84 -5.74 28.78
CA THR A 192 0.71 -6.30 29.53
C THR A 192 0.06 -7.47 28.79
N GLY A 193 0.17 -7.51 27.46
CA GLY A 193 -0.54 -8.46 26.61
C GLY A 193 -2.01 -8.11 26.38
N GLU A 194 -2.49 -6.97 26.87
CA GLU A 194 -3.87 -6.52 26.68
C GLU A 194 -4.15 -6.15 25.22
N GLU A 195 -5.36 -6.45 24.77
CA GLU A 195 -5.84 -6.08 23.43
C GLU A 195 -6.20 -4.59 23.40
N GLY A 196 -5.72 -3.90 22.37
CA GLY A 196 -6.02 -2.51 22.06
C GLY A 196 -7.04 -2.38 20.94
N PRO A 197 -7.20 -1.20 20.32
CA PRO A 197 -8.06 -1.07 19.15
C PRO A 197 -7.44 -1.74 17.93
N TRP A 198 -8.23 -1.87 16.87
CA TRP A 198 -7.74 -2.23 15.54
C TRP A 198 -7.14 -1.02 14.85
N LEU A 199 -6.02 -1.20 14.14
CA LEU A 199 -5.57 -0.26 13.12
C LEU A 199 -5.94 -0.82 11.74
N ALA A 200 -6.68 -0.05 10.95
CA ALA A 200 -7.24 -0.51 9.68
C ALA A 200 -6.96 0.45 8.52
N GLY A 201 -6.76 -0.12 7.33
CA GLY A 201 -6.72 0.54 6.04
C GLY A 201 -7.86 0.03 5.16
N LEU A 202 -8.72 0.94 4.71
CA LEU A 202 -9.93 0.67 3.94
C LEU A 202 -9.75 1.26 2.55
N THR A 203 -9.70 0.45 1.49
CA THR A 203 -9.68 0.95 0.10
C THR A 203 -11.11 1.12 -0.39
N LEU A 204 -11.54 2.37 -0.58
CA LEU A 204 -12.97 2.71 -0.70
C LEU A 204 -13.63 2.20 -1.99
N GLU A 205 -12.86 1.84 -3.00
CA GLU A 205 -13.36 1.19 -4.22
C GLU A 205 -12.62 -0.14 -4.44
N SER A 206 -13.22 -1.25 -4.02
CA SER A 206 -12.60 -2.58 -4.15
C SER A 206 -12.13 -2.91 -5.56
N SER A 207 -12.83 -2.43 -6.60
CA SER A 207 -12.47 -2.75 -7.99
C SER A 207 -11.18 -2.08 -8.46
N VAL A 208 -10.68 -1.05 -7.78
CA VAL A 208 -9.35 -0.49 -8.09
C VAL A 208 -8.22 -1.40 -7.63
N VAL A 209 -8.43 -2.26 -6.64
CA VAL A 209 -7.37 -3.17 -6.16
C VAL A 209 -7.19 -4.30 -7.16
N TYR A 210 -6.00 -4.42 -7.71
CA TYR A 210 -5.65 -5.52 -8.62
C TYR A 210 -5.10 -6.72 -7.87
N GLU A 211 -4.16 -6.47 -6.95
CA GLU A 211 -3.53 -7.51 -6.14
C GLU A 211 -3.34 -6.98 -4.72
N ALA A 212 -3.51 -7.82 -3.71
CA ALA A 212 -3.15 -7.50 -2.33
C ALA A 212 -2.60 -8.74 -1.63
N TRP A 213 -1.69 -8.55 -0.68
CA TRP A 213 -1.16 -9.63 0.13
C TRP A 213 -0.79 -9.20 1.53
N CYS A 214 -0.87 -10.15 2.46
CA CYS A 214 -0.31 -10.07 3.79
C CYS A 214 0.76 -11.16 3.95
N SER A 215 1.99 -10.78 4.30
CA SER A 215 3.08 -11.77 4.44
C SER A 215 4.09 -11.42 5.52
N GLN A 216 4.60 -12.44 6.20
CA GLN A 216 5.75 -12.30 7.09
C GLN A 216 7.04 -12.22 6.27
N ARG A 217 7.78 -11.11 6.41
CA ARG A 217 9.12 -10.95 5.84
C ARG A 217 10.19 -11.42 6.84
N PRO A 218 11.41 -11.75 6.36
CA PRO A 218 12.57 -11.78 7.24
C PRO A 218 12.75 -10.44 7.97
N GLY A 219 13.17 -10.48 9.24
CA GLY A 219 13.36 -9.28 10.08
C GLY A 219 12.12 -8.85 10.88
N ASP A 220 11.27 -9.83 11.20
CA ASP A 220 10.12 -9.74 12.10
C ASP A 220 9.13 -8.61 11.77
N ILE A 221 8.78 -8.55 10.48
CA ILE A 221 7.88 -7.56 9.93
C ILE A 221 6.81 -8.20 9.04
N VAL A 222 5.56 -8.02 9.43
CA VAL A 222 4.40 -8.32 8.58
C VAL A 222 4.17 -7.12 7.68
N VAL A 223 3.99 -7.37 6.38
CA VAL A 223 3.64 -6.34 5.41
C VAL A 223 2.23 -6.58 4.87
N MET A 224 1.47 -5.51 4.69
CA MET A 224 0.17 -5.51 4.03
C MET A 224 0.23 -4.58 2.82
N ILE A 225 0.43 -5.16 1.64
CA ILE A 225 0.65 -4.39 0.43
C ILE A 225 -0.49 -4.62 -0.55
N GLU A 226 -0.89 -3.58 -1.26
CA GLU A 226 -1.78 -3.68 -2.41
C GLU A 226 -1.18 -2.99 -3.64
N GLU A 227 -1.58 -3.47 -4.81
CA GLU A 227 -1.36 -2.86 -6.11
C GLU A 227 -2.71 -2.35 -6.61
N ILE A 228 -2.85 -1.02 -6.72
CA ILE A 228 -4.05 -0.37 -7.23
C ILE A 228 -3.97 -0.14 -8.74
N HIS A 229 -5.13 0.06 -9.38
CA HIS A 229 -5.37 0.24 -10.81
C HIS A 229 -5.30 -1.05 -11.64
N GLY A 230 -4.12 -1.47 -12.08
CA GLY A 230 -3.93 -2.67 -12.91
C GLY A 230 -4.69 -2.66 -14.21
N LYS A 231 -4.70 -1.52 -14.90
CA LYS A 231 -5.38 -1.31 -16.18
C LYS A 231 -4.42 -0.59 -17.16
N PRO A 232 -4.73 -0.59 -18.47
CA PRO A 232 -3.99 0.20 -19.43
C PRO A 232 -4.03 1.70 -19.10
N VAL A 233 -2.91 2.37 -19.26
CA VAL A 233 -2.73 3.83 -19.08
C VAL A 233 -2.03 4.38 -20.32
N LYS A 234 -2.47 5.52 -20.83
CA LYS A 234 -1.76 6.29 -21.84
C LYS A 234 -0.96 7.43 -21.22
N ALA A 235 0.09 7.86 -21.90
CA ALA A 235 0.79 9.08 -21.53
C ALA A 235 -0.20 10.27 -21.52
N GLY A 236 -0.25 11.00 -20.41
CA GLY A 236 -1.20 12.07 -20.14
C GLY A 236 -2.40 11.65 -19.29
N ASP A 237 -2.66 10.35 -19.13
CA ASP A 237 -3.76 9.85 -18.30
C ASP A 237 -3.42 9.93 -16.80
N SER A 238 -4.46 9.77 -15.99
CA SER A 238 -4.32 9.65 -14.54
C SER A 238 -5.14 8.52 -13.95
N PHE A 239 -4.73 8.04 -12.79
CA PHE A 239 -5.54 7.17 -11.94
C PHE A 239 -5.31 7.49 -10.47
N SER A 240 -6.27 7.14 -9.63
CA SER A 240 -6.20 7.33 -8.18
C SER A 240 -6.92 6.23 -7.42
N ALA A 241 -6.67 6.18 -6.12
CA ALA A 241 -7.48 5.47 -5.15
C ALA A 241 -7.67 6.34 -3.91
N ALA A 242 -8.82 6.20 -3.26
CA ALA A 242 -9.11 6.83 -1.99
C ALA A 242 -9.23 5.74 -0.90
N HIS A 243 -8.78 6.09 0.28
CA HIS A 243 -8.66 5.20 1.41
C HIS A 243 -9.06 5.90 2.72
N ILE A 244 -9.43 5.10 3.71
CA ILE A 244 -9.51 5.53 5.11
C ILE A 244 -8.46 4.76 5.90
N VAL A 245 -7.75 5.45 6.79
CA VAL A 245 -6.82 4.81 7.74
C VAL A 245 -7.07 5.34 9.13
N GLY A 246 -7.23 4.44 10.09
CA GLY A 246 -7.47 4.86 11.46
C GLY A 246 -7.66 3.72 12.43
N TYR A 247 -8.04 4.11 13.65
CA TYR A 247 -8.31 3.21 14.75
C TYR A 247 -9.80 2.94 14.92
N PHE A 248 -10.15 1.68 15.14
CA PHE A 248 -11.52 1.20 15.30
C PHE A 248 -11.60 0.25 16.49
N ASP A 249 -12.71 0.26 17.21
CA ASP A 249 -12.87 -0.63 18.37
C ASP A 249 -13.44 -1.99 17.97
N ALA A 250 -14.06 -2.09 16.78
CA ALA A 250 -14.65 -3.33 16.27
C ALA A 250 -14.56 -3.45 14.73
N ILE A 251 -14.63 -4.68 14.20
CA ILE A 251 -14.65 -4.95 12.75
C ILE A 251 -15.92 -4.36 12.13
N GLU A 252 -17.05 -4.47 12.82
CA GLU A 252 -18.35 -3.95 12.42
C GLU A 252 -18.32 -2.43 12.20
N GLU A 253 -17.55 -1.71 13.03
CA GLU A 253 -17.33 -0.27 12.88
C GLU A 253 -16.58 0.04 11.57
N MET A 254 -15.55 -0.74 11.23
CA MET A 254 -14.83 -0.59 9.95
C MET A 254 -15.75 -0.81 8.76
N HIS A 255 -16.63 -1.82 8.81
CA HIS A 255 -17.62 -2.06 7.77
C HIS A 255 -18.63 -0.91 7.66
N GLY A 256 -19.10 -0.38 8.79
CA GLY A 256 -19.98 0.79 8.81
C GLY A 256 -19.35 2.02 8.16
N VAL A 257 -18.10 2.33 8.52
CA VAL A 257 -17.34 3.43 7.90
C VAL A 257 -17.07 3.15 6.42
N TYR A 258 -16.73 1.92 6.06
CA TYR A 258 -16.57 1.55 4.65
C TYR A 258 -17.86 1.79 3.86
N ASP A 259 -19.00 1.34 4.37
CA ASP A 259 -20.29 1.48 3.69
C ASP A 259 -20.73 2.93 3.54
N GLN A 260 -20.37 3.81 4.48
CA GLN A 260 -20.58 5.25 4.40
C GLN A 260 -19.79 5.90 3.24
N TYR A 261 -18.56 5.45 2.99
CA TYR A 261 -17.62 6.12 2.09
C TYR A 261 -17.28 5.34 0.81
N LYS A 262 -17.80 4.14 0.62
CA LYS A 262 -17.46 3.28 -0.53
C LYS A 262 -17.80 3.90 -1.88
N GLY A 263 -17.05 3.47 -2.89
CA GLY A 263 -17.22 3.83 -4.29
C GLY A 263 -16.58 5.16 -4.69
N HIS A 264 -15.69 5.72 -3.86
CA HIS A 264 -14.91 6.92 -4.19
C HIS A 264 -13.45 6.56 -4.51
N THR A 265 -12.85 7.28 -5.45
CA THR A 265 -11.46 7.04 -5.88
C THR A 265 -10.57 8.27 -5.76
N ALA A 266 -11.15 9.42 -5.42
CA ALA A 266 -10.46 10.69 -5.35
C ALA A 266 -10.91 11.53 -4.14
N LEU A 267 -10.09 12.53 -3.78
CA LEU A 267 -10.31 13.42 -2.65
C LEU A 267 -10.02 14.86 -3.06
N THR A 268 -10.96 15.76 -2.78
CA THR A 268 -10.84 17.20 -2.97
C THR A 268 -10.86 17.90 -1.62
N ALA A 269 -10.09 18.98 -1.48
CA ALA A 269 -10.09 19.82 -0.29
C ALA A 269 -9.66 21.24 -0.66
N ASP A 270 -10.38 22.23 -0.15
CA ASP A 270 -10.05 23.65 -0.24
C ASP A 270 -10.41 24.34 1.09
N ALA A 271 -10.37 25.67 1.17
CA ALA A 271 -10.68 26.40 2.40
C ALA A 271 -12.15 26.28 2.84
N SER A 272 -13.07 25.93 1.94
CA SER A 272 -14.50 25.81 2.19
C SER A 272 -14.92 24.42 2.68
N GLY A 273 -14.14 23.39 2.37
CA GLY A 273 -14.48 22.02 2.74
C GLY A 273 -13.61 20.97 2.07
N TRP A 274 -13.96 19.71 2.28
CA TRP A 274 -13.38 18.57 1.60
C TRP A 274 -14.48 17.59 1.18
N GLN A 275 -14.20 16.81 0.14
CA GLN A 275 -15.16 15.85 -0.41
C GLN A 275 -14.44 14.67 -1.07
N LEU A 276 -14.91 13.46 -0.78
CA LEU A 276 -14.60 12.26 -1.54
C LEU A 276 -15.37 12.28 -2.87
N VAL A 277 -14.68 12.03 -3.98
CA VAL A 277 -15.25 12.06 -5.34
C VAL A 277 -14.89 10.79 -6.11
N ARG A 278 -15.62 10.53 -7.19
CA ARG A 278 -15.40 9.37 -8.07
C ARG A 278 -14.35 9.64 -9.12
#